data_AF-A0A7C1EZ54-F1
#
_entry.id   AF-A0A7C1EZ54-F1
#
_cell.length_a   1.000
_cell.length_b   1.000
_cell.length_c   1.000
_cell.angle_alpha   90.00
_cell.angle_beta   90.00
_cell.angle_gamma   90.00
#
_symmetry.space_group_name_H-M   'P 1'
#
loop_
_entity.id
_entity.type
_entity.pdbx_description
1 polymer ?
#
loop_
_entity_poly.entity_id
_entity_poly.type
_entity_poly.pdbx_seq_one_letter_code
_entity_poly.pdbx_strand_id
1 'polypeptide(L)'
;MNTTDTTTQQALNRYNRLFDNGQYTAIAAMLAADLHADRDSSRVADAINLITDLALSLNGHPHYDAAWLKLATFCGQNAVTIPTIDAIYTYLLLFQQAKDTRADDFLEFCSLKKVVVERQRLFL
;
A
#
# COMPACT_ATOMS: atom_id res chain seq x y z
N MET A 1 24.92 20.27 -6.73
CA MET A 1 24.04 19.11 -6.95
C MET A 1 23.20 18.95 -5.70
N ASN A 2 21.88 19.17 -5.79
CA ASN A 2 21.00 19.13 -4.62
C ASN A 2 20.89 17.68 -4.15
N THR A 3 21.21 17.41 -2.89
CA THR A 3 21.25 16.03 -2.35
C THR A 3 19.88 15.34 -2.45
N THR A 4 18.79 16.10 -2.36
CA THR A 4 17.40 15.62 -2.50
C THR A 4 17.07 15.09 -3.90
N ASP A 5 17.63 15.68 -4.95
CA ASP A 5 17.38 15.24 -6.33
C ASP A 5 18.06 13.88 -6.58
N THR A 6 19.27 13.73 -6.05
CA THR A 6 20.03 12.47 -6.14
C THR A 6 19.36 11.34 -5.36
N THR A 7 18.83 11.60 -4.16
CA THR A 7 18.13 10.56 -3.37
C THR A 7 16.80 10.17 -4.00
N THR A 8 16.04 11.14 -4.52
CA THR A 8 14.79 10.91 -5.27
C THR A 8 15.01 10.02 -6.48
N GLN A 9 16.02 10.35 -7.31
CA GLN A 9 16.33 9.58 -8.51
C GLN A 9 16.81 8.15 -8.17
N GLN A 10 17.56 7.98 -7.09
CA GLN A 10 17.96 6.65 -6.62
C GLN A 10 16.76 5.81 -6.18
N ALA A 11 15.82 6.39 -5.42
CA ALA A 11 14.60 5.70 -5.00
C ALA A 11 13.74 5.27 -6.20
N LEU A 12 13.55 6.17 -7.17
CA LEU A 12 12.83 5.86 -8.42
C LEU A 12 13.49 4.73 -9.22
N ASN A 13 14.81 4.74 -9.33
CA ASN A 13 15.54 3.68 -10.01
C ASN A 13 15.41 2.32 -9.33
N ARG A 14 15.35 2.28 -7.99
CA ARG A 14 15.12 1.03 -7.25
C ARG A 14 13.69 0.53 -7.45
N TYR A 15 12.71 1.42 -7.31
CA TYR A 15 11.30 1.11 -7.58
C TYR A 15 11.12 0.49 -8.97
N ASN A 16 11.63 1.14 -10.02
CA ASN A 16 11.46 0.68 -11.40
C ASN A 16 12.08 -0.70 -11.67
N ARG A 17 13.14 -1.09 -10.94
CA ARG A 17 13.77 -2.41 -11.08
C ARG A 17 12.96 -3.54 -10.44
N LEU A 18 12.21 -3.21 -9.39
CA LEU A 18 11.44 -4.15 -8.59
C LEU A 18 9.97 -4.19 -8.99
N PHE A 19 9.52 -3.23 -9.81
CA PHE A 19 8.15 -3.10 -10.25
C PHE A 19 7.65 -4.37 -10.95
N ASP A 20 6.66 -5.02 -10.34
CA ASP A 20 5.95 -6.17 -10.89
C ASP A 20 4.59 -5.73 -11.42
N ASN A 21 4.51 -5.54 -12.75
CA ASN A 21 3.28 -5.14 -13.41
C ASN A 21 2.14 -6.16 -13.25
N GLY A 22 2.47 -7.46 -13.13
CA GLY A 22 1.50 -8.53 -12.98
C GLY A 22 0.78 -8.43 -11.63
N GLN A 23 1.55 -8.34 -10.54
CA GLN A 23 1.02 -8.14 -9.19
C GLN A 23 0.27 -6.81 -9.08
N TYR A 24 0.85 -5.73 -9.62
CA TYR A 24 0.21 -4.40 -9.61
C TYR A 24 -1.16 -4.40 -10.30
N THR A 25 -1.26 -5.02 -11.47
CA THR A 25 -2.53 -5.11 -12.22
C THR A 25 -3.55 -6.00 -11.52
N ALA A 26 -3.10 -7.12 -10.91
CA ALA A 26 -3.96 -8.00 -10.14
C ALA A 26 -4.54 -7.29 -8.91
N ILE A 27 -3.72 -6.55 -8.16
CA ILE A 27 -4.16 -5.75 -7.00
C ILE A 27 -5.18 -4.69 -7.43
N ALA A 28 -4.98 -4.02 -8.56
CA ALA A 28 -5.95 -3.04 -9.06
C ALA A 28 -7.33 -3.66 -9.34
N ALA A 29 -7.37 -4.89 -9.88
CA ALA A 29 -8.61 -5.62 -10.10
C ALA A 29 -9.29 -6.03 -8.77
N MET A 30 -8.50 -6.47 -7.79
CA MET A 30 -9.01 -6.80 -6.46
C MET A 30 -9.60 -5.57 -5.74
N LEU A 31 -8.91 -4.43 -5.82
CA LEU A 31 -9.41 -3.16 -5.29
C LEU A 31 -10.68 -2.70 -5.98
N ALA A 32 -10.79 -2.84 -7.30
CA ALA A 32 -12.02 -2.53 -8.02
C ALA A 32 -13.22 -3.33 -7.49
N ALA A 33 -13.02 -4.64 -7.24
CA ALA A 33 -14.03 -5.50 -6.64
C ALA A 33 -14.39 -5.07 -5.21
N ASP A 34 -13.40 -4.86 -4.34
CA ASP A 34 -13.63 -4.45 -2.95
C ASP A 34 -14.36 -3.09 -2.86
N LEU A 35 -13.98 -2.13 -3.71
CA LEU A 35 -14.53 -0.78 -3.73
C LEU A 35 -15.89 -0.68 -4.43
N HIS A 36 -16.35 -1.76 -5.07
CA HIS A 36 -17.53 -1.80 -5.93
C HIS A 36 -17.48 -0.69 -6.99
N ALA A 37 -16.34 -0.58 -7.67
CA ALA A 37 -16.06 0.49 -8.62
C ALA A 37 -15.37 -0.07 -9.87
N ASP A 38 -15.43 0.68 -10.97
CA ASP A 38 -14.68 0.33 -12.18
C ASP A 38 -13.18 0.40 -11.91
N ARG A 39 -12.42 -0.49 -12.56
CA ARG A 39 -10.96 -0.56 -12.45
C ARG A 39 -10.27 0.76 -12.83
N ASP A 40 -10.85 1.50 -13.77
CA ASP A 40 -10.34 2.80 -14.23
C ASP A 40 -10.97 3.99 -13.49
N SER A 41 -11.74 3.74 -12.42
CA SER A 41 -12.30 4.80 -11.60
C SER A 41 -11.23 5.55 -10.80
N SER A 42 -11.52 6.81 -10.46
CA SER A 42 -10.65 7.61 -9.60
C SER A 42 -10.39 6.95 -8.25
N ARG A 43 -11.37 6.25 -7.68
CA ARG A 43 -11.22 5.56 -6.38
C ARG A 43 -10.19 4.44 -6.43
N VAL A 44 -10.16 3.66 -7.52
CA VAL A 44 -9.15 2.60 -7.70
C VAL A 44 -7.79 3.23 -8.00
N ALA A 45 -7.74 4.28 -8.82
CA ALA A 45 -6.51 5.01 -9.11
C ALA A 45 -5.89 5.60 -7.82
N ASP A 46 -6.69 6.22 -6.95
CA ASP A 46 -6.24 6.77 -5.67
C ASP A 46 -5.68 5.67 -4.76
N ALA A 47 -6.33 4.51 -4.68
CA ALA A 47 -5.85 3.38 -3.89
C ALA A 47 -4.49 2.86 -4.40
N ILE A 48 -4.35 2.75 -5.72
CA ILE A 48 -3.13 2.30 -6.37
C ILE A 48 -1.99 3.33 -6.24
N ASN A 49 -2.32 4.62 -6.26
CA ASN A 49 -1.35 5.68 -5.97
C ASN A 49 -0.83 5.56 -4.53
N LEU A 50 -1.68 5.26 -3.55
CA LEU A 50 -1.23 5.04 -2.17
C LEU A 50 -0.29 3.84 -2.02
N ILE A 51 -0.50 2.77 -2.79
CA ILE A 51 0.41 1.62 -2.85
C ILE A 51 1.75 2.04 -3.47
N THR A 52 1.70 2.83 -4.54
CA THR A 52 2.90 3.35 -5.21
C THR A 52 3.71 4.27 -4.29
N ASP A 53 3.04 5.19 -3.59
CA ASP A 53 3.65 6.09 -2.61
C ASP A 53 4.38 5.29 -1.51
N LEU A 54 3.76 4.22 -1.00
CA LEU A 54 4.40 3.36 -0.01
C LEU A 54 5.58 2.57 -0.59
N ALA A 55 5.44 2.01 -1.79
CA ALA A 55 6.57 1.35 -2.45
C ALA A 55 7.75 2.32 -2.67
N LEU A 56 7.48 3.58 -3.03
CA LEU A 56 8.51 4.62 -3.14
C LEU A 56 9.13 4.97 -1.78
N SER A 57 8.30 5.04 -0.73
CA SER A 57 8.73 5.23 0.65
C SER A 57 9.72 4.15 1.09
N LEU A 58 9.39 2.87 0.84
CA LEU A 58 10.25 1.71 1.12
C LEU A 58 11.56 1.75 0.33
N ASN A 59 11.57 2.36 -0.86
CA ASN A 59 12.78 2.61 -1.65
C ASN A 59 13.61 3.82 -1.17
N GLY A 60 13.18 4.52 -0.11
CA GLY A 60 13.89 5.66 0.49
C GLY A 60 13.53 7.01 -0.12
N HIS A 61 12.37 7.14 -0.75
CA HIS A 61 11.93 8.42 -1.32
C HIS A 61 11.50 9.39 -0.18
N PRO A 62 12.10 10.60 -0.08
CA PRO A 62 12.00 11.47 1.10
C PRO A 62 10.66 12.20 1.30
N HIS A 63 9.64 11.89 0.49
CA HIS A 63 8.35 12.58 0.52
C HIS A 63 7.19 11.69 0.98
N TYR A 64 7.45 10.40 1.17
CA TYR A 64 6.41 9.40 1.38
C TYR A 64 6.50 8.70 2.73
N ASP A 65 7.18 9.26 3.72
CA ASP A 65 7.45 8.61 5.02
C ASP A 65 6.16 8.13 5.74
N ALA A 66 5.06 8.87 5.59
CA ALA A 66 3.75 8.53 6.18
C ALA A 66 2.81 7.75 5.23
N ALA A 67 3.29 7.28 4.08
CA ALA A 67 2.44 6.61 3.09
C ALA A 67 1.80 5.31 3.62
N TRP A 68 2.50 4.57 4.49
CA TRP A 68 2.00 3.34 5.09
C TRP A 68 0.72 3.58 5.90
N LEU A 69 0.69 4.65 6.70
CA LEU A 69 -0.46 5.00 7.52
C LEU A 69 -1.64 5.48 6.67
N LYS A 70 -1.37 6.22 5.59
CA LYS A 70 -2.41 6.67 4.64
C LYS A 70 -3.07 5.48 3.95
N LEU A 71 -2.26 4.54 3.45
CA LEU A 71 -2.76 3.31 2.83
C LEU A 71 -3.55 2.47 3.83
N ALA A 72 -3.03 2.25 5.05
CA ALA A 72 -3.73 1.48 6.08
C ALA A 72 -5.06 2.13 6.49
N THR A 73 -5.10 3.47 6.55
CA THR A 73 -6.32 4.24 6.81
C THR A 73 -7.33 4.05 5.68
N PHE A 74 -6.88 4.13 4.43
CA PHE A 74 -7.72 3.88 3.26
C PHE A 74 -8.34 2.48 3.29
N CYS A 75 -7.53 1.45 3.55
CA CYS A 75 -8.00 0.07 3.65
C CYS A 75 -9.09 -0.10 4.72
N GLY A 76 -8.91 0.53 5.89
CA GLY A 76 -9.89 0.51 6.97
C GLY A 76 -11.18 1.27 6.66
N GLN A 77 -11.10 2.42 5.97
CA GLN A 77 -12.27 3.23 5.62
C GLN A 77 -13.12 2.60 4.50
N ASN A 78 -12.49 1.85 3.59
CA ASN A 78 -13.16 1.28 2.43
C ASN A 78 -13.44 -0.22 2.55
N ALA A 79 -13.30 -0.80 3.75
CA ALA A 79 -13.54 -2.21 4.03
C ALA A 79 -12.80 -3.18 3.07
N VAL A 80 -11.55 -2.84 2.72
CA VAL A 80 -10.70 -3.69 1.86
C VAL A 80 -10.53 -5.08 2.48
N THR A 81 -10.70 -6.11 1.66
CA THR A 81 -10.76 -7.51 2.13
C THR A 81 -9.39 -8.01 2.58
N ILE A 82 -9.36 -9.07 3.40
CA ILE A 82 -8.10 -9.67 3.87
C ILE A 82 -7.23 -10.13 2.68
N PRO A 83 -7.78 -10.87 1.68
CA PRO A 83 -6.98 -11.30 0.54
C PRO A 83 -6.35 -10.15 -0.23
N THR A 84 -7.05 -9.03 -0.39
CA THR A 84 -6.50 -7.82 -1.03
C THR A 84 -5.39 -7.20 -0.20
N ILE A 85 -5.54 -7.12 1.12
CA ILE A 85 -4.48 -6.62 2.02
C ILE A 85 -3.24 -7.53 1.94
N ASP A 86 -3.40 -8.86 1.94
CA ASP A 86 -2.29 -9.81 1.84
C ASP A 86 -1.57 -9.71 0.50
N ALA A 87 -2.31 -9.50 -0.60
CA ALA A 87 -1.74 -9.25 -1.92
C ALA A 87 -0.94 -7.93 -1.94
N ILE A 88 -1.48 -6.87 -1.35
CA ILE A 88 -0.78 -5.59 -1.20
C ILE A 88 0.50 -5.76 -0.38
N TYR A 89 0.42 -6.43 0.77
CA TYR A 89 1.58 -6.68 1.63
C TYR A 89 2.67 -7.47 0.89
N THR A 90 2.29 -8.53 0.18
CA THR A 90 3.22 -9.35 -0.62
C THR A 90 3.93 -8.52 -1.68
N TYR A 91 3.21 -7.63 -2.36
CA TYR A 91 3.79 -6.70 -3.33
C TYR A 91 4.75 -5.70 -2.68
N LEU A 92 4.39 -5.16 -1.50
CA LEU A 92 5.23 -4.21 -0.77
C LEU A 92 6.55 -4.83 -0.28
N LEU A 93 6.56 -6.12 0.05
CA LEU A 93 7.77 -6.85 0.44
C LEU A 93 8.85 -6.87 -0.64
N LEU A 94 8.49 -6.70 -1.92
CA LEU A 94 9.46 -6.56 -3.01
C LEU A 94 10.38 -5.34 -2.81
N PHE A 95 9.87 -4.29 -2.17
CA PHE A 95 10.55 -3.00 -2.01
C PHE A 95 11.14 -2.80 -0.61
N GLN A 96 10.76 -3.62 0.37
CA GLN A 96 11.19 -3.47 1.75
C GLN A 96 12.70 -3.69 1.89
N GLN A 97 13.41 -2.68 2.40
CA GLN A 97 14.84 -2.76 2.66
C GLN A 97 15.12 -3.45 4.01
N ALA A 98 16.33 -3.98 4.20
CA ALA A 98 16.72 -4.57 5.47
C ALA A 98 16.56 -3.55 6.62
N LYS A 99 15.87 -3.96 7.68
CA LYS A 99 15.49 -3.16 8.88
C LYS A 99 14.34 -2.17 8.69
N ASP A 100 13.78 -2.05 7.50
CA ASP A 100 12.52 -1.35 7.30
C ASP A 100 11.36 -2.28 7.70
N THR A 101 10.43 -1.78 8.51
CA THR A 101 9.28 -2.52 9.02
C THR A 101 7.96 -1.97 8.50
N ARG A 102 7.97 -0.99 7.59
CA ARG A 102 6.75 -0.25 7.25
C ARG A 102 5.70 -1.09 6.51
N ALA A 103 6.09 -2.13 5.78
CA ALA A 103 5.10 -3.06 5.22
C ALA A 103 4.48 -3.92 6.33
N ASP A 104 5.26 -4.31 7.33
CA ASP A 104 4.78 -5.02 8.52
C ASP A 104 3.84 -4.13 9.36
N ASP A 105 4.21 -2.87 9.58
CA ASP A 105 3.39 -1.86 10.27
C ASP A 105 2.05 -1.63 9.54
N PHE A 106 2.07 -1.61 8.21
CA PHE A 106 0.87 -1.55 7.37
C PHE A 106 -0.04 -2.77 7.62
N LEU A 107 0.51 -3.98 7.60
CA LEU A 107 -0.24 -5.22 7.79
C LEU A 107 -0.83 -5.29 9.22
N GLU A 108 -0.03 -4.95 10.23
CA GLU A 108 -0.47 -4.94 11.63
C GLU A 108 -1.63 -3.96 11.84
N PHE A 109 -1.51 -2.73 11.33
CA PHE A 109 -2.58 -1.75 11.45
C PHE A 109 -3.88 -2.20 10.79
N CYS A 110 -3.78 -2.78 9.58
CA CYS A 110 -4.95 -3.32 8.88
C CYS A 110 -5.61 -4.48 9.65
N SER A 111 -4.80 -5.29 10.33
CA SER A 111 -5.26 -6.43 11.14
C SER A 111 -5.93 -5.97 12.45
N LEU A 112 -5.37 -4.98 13.13
CA LEU A 112 -5.90 -4.44 14.40
C LEU A 112 -7.30 -3.82 14.24
N LYS A 113 -7.55 -3.11 13.13
CA LYS A 113 -8.87 -2.52 12.87
C LYS A 113 -9.96 -3.58 12.67
N LYS A 114 -9.63 -4.77 12.14
CA LYS A 114 -10.61 -5.84 11.98
C LYS A 114 -11.02 -6.45 13.32
N VAL A 115 -10.09 -6.64 14.26
CA VAL A 115 -10.41 -7.11 15.62
C VAL A 115 -11.42 -6.18 16.31
N VAL A 116 -11.32 -4.88 16.10
CA VAL A 116 -12.25 -3.89 16.68
C VAL A 116 -13.62 -3.94 16.00
N VAL A 117 -13.67 -3.99 14.67
CA VAL A 117 -14.94 -4.03 13.91
C VAL A 117 -15.70 -5.34 14.14
N GLU A 118 -15.00 -6.46 14.21
CA GLU A 118 -15.60 -7.79 14.40
C GLU A 118 -16.08 -7.97 15.85
N ARG A 119 -15.37 -7.40 16.83
CA ARG A 119 -15.89 -7.31 18.21
C ARG A 119 -17.16 -6.45 18.28
N GLN A 120 -17.25 -5.34 17.54
CA GLN A 120 -18.46 -4.50 17.54
C GLN A 120 -19.68 -5.18 16.90
N ARG A 121 -19.49 -6.08 15.92
CA ARG A 121 -20.58 -6.87 15.32
C ARG A 121 -21.12 -7.99 16.20
N LEU A 122 -20.34 -8.44 17.20
CA LEU A 122 -20.78 -9.48 18.15
C LEU A 122 -21.63 -8.92 19.31
N PHE A 123 -21.77 -7.59 19.42
CA PHE A 123 -22.58 -6.92 20.44
C PHE A 123 -23.83 -6.21 19.87
N LEU A 124 -24.19 -6.50 18.62
CA LEU A 124 -25.45 -6.09 17.97
C LEU A 124 -26.21 -7.34 17.52
#